data_AF-A0A7J4EQB4-F1
#
_entry.id   AF-A0A7J4EQB4-F1
#
_cell.length_a   1.000
_cell.length_b   1.000
_cell.length_c   1.000
_cell.angle_alpha   90.00
_cell.angle_beta   90.00
_cell.angle_gamma   90.00
#
_symmetry.space_group_name_H-M   'P 1'
#
loop_
_entity.id
_entity.type
_entity.pdbx_description
1 polymer ?
#
loop_
_entity_poly.entity_id
_entity_poly.type
_entity_poly.pdbx_seq_one_letter_code
_entity_poly.pdbx_strand_id
1 'polypeptide(L)'
;MAMIKGIQIIGLMFGVILLYQSYKLVKNKEENVPEFLLWSIVGLMIVVVSIYLDSVNIILRLLGMSDRVNVIFVVGILLTYLLIMHVFSLNRELNRQISILNEELSILRYMLEKKEKK
;
A
#
# COMPACT_ATOMS: atom_id res chain seq x y z
N MET A 1 -29.70 -13.08 -17.62
CA MET A 1 -28.34 -13.02 -18.20
C MET A 1 -27.63 -11.86 -17.51
N ALA A 2 -26.75 -12.15 -16.56
CA ALA A 2 -26.12 -11.10 -15.76
C ALA A 2 -25.22 -10.26 -16.66
N MET A 3 -25.62 -9.02 -16.93
CA MET A 3 -24.84 -8.06 -17.67
C MET A 3 -23.62 -7.75 -16.80
N ILE A 4 -22.48 -8.35 -17.13
CA ILE A 4 -21.21 -8.14 -16.44
C ILE A 4 -20.91 -6.65 -16.59
N LYS A 5 -21.10 -5.89 -15.50
CA LYS A 5 -20.76 -4.47 -15.49
C LYS A 5 -19.25 -4.40 -15.62
N GLY A 6 -18.72 -3.61 -16.56
CA GLY A 6 -17.27 -3.51 -16.79
C GLY A 6 -16.46 -3.23 -15.51
N ILE A 7 -17.09 -2.60 -14.51
CA ILE A 7 -16.54 -2.40 -13.17
C ILE A 7 -16.12 -3.70 -12.47
N GLN A 8 -16.85 -4.82 -12.64
CA GLN A 8 -16.51 -6.11 -12.03
C GLN A 8 -15.28 -6.73 -12.69
N ILE A 9 -15.14 -6.60 -14.01
CA ILE A 9 -13.96 -7.09 -14.73
C ILE A 9 -12.72 -6.32 -14.29
N ILE A 10 -12.83 -4.99 -14.20
CA ILE A 10 -11.74 -4.13 -13.76
C ILE A 10 -11.36 -4.46 -12.31
N GLY A 11 -12.34 -4.58 -11.40
CA GLY A 11 -12.09 -4.92 -10.00
C GLY A 11 -11.42 -6.29 -9.80
N LEU A 12 -11.87 -7.30 -10.56
CA LEU A 12 -11.29 -8.64 -10.52
C LEU A 12 -9.85 -8.65 -11.06
N MET A 13 -9.61 -7.96 -12.19
CA MET A 13 -8.26 -7.80 -12.75
C MET A 13 -7.33 -7.08 -11.76
N PHE A 14 -7.79 -5.99 -11.14
CA PHE A 14 -7.02 -5.26 -10.13
C PHE A 14 -6.72 -6.10 -8.88
N GLY A 15 -7.71 -6.86 -8.38
CA GLY A 15 -7.54 -7.76 -7.24
C GLY A 15 -6.50 -8.85 -7.50
N VAL A 16 -6.52 -9.46 -8.68
CA VAL A 16 -5.53 -10.48 -9.08
C VAL A 16 -4.13 -9.88 -9.21
N ILE A 17 -3.99 -8.68 -9.80
CA ILE A 17 -2.71 -7.98 -9.90
C ILE A 17 -2.14 -7.67 -8.51
N LEU A 18 -2.98 -7.20 -7.58
CA LEU A 18 -2.56 -6.89 -6.21
C LEU A 18 -2.13 -8.14 -5.44
N LEU A 19 -2.86 -9.25 -5.57
CA LEU A 19 -2.48 -10.52 -4.96
C LEU A 19 -1.16 -11.06 -5.56
N TYR A 20 -0.97 -10.92 -6.86
CA TYR A 20 0.29 -11.30 -7.51
C TYR A 20 1.46 -10.42 -7.04
N GLN A 21 1.24 -9.12 -6.87
CA GLN A 21 2.24 -8.18 -6.37
C GLN A 21 2.61 -8.49 -4.91
N SER A 22 1.62 -8.77 -4.07
CA SER A 22 1.79 -9.22 -2.69
C SER A 22 2.59 -10.53 -2.62
N TYR A 23 2.28 -11.52 -3.46
CA TYR A 23 3.06 -12.76 -3.57
C TYR A 23 4.52 -12.53 -4.01
N LYS A 24 4.74 -11.58 -4.93
CA LYS A 24 6.09 -11.22 -5.39
C LYS A 24 6.92 -10.56 -4.28
N LEU A 25 6.31 -9.75 -3.40
CA LEU A 25 7.00 -9.18 -2.24
C LEU A 25 7.56 -10.29 -1.32
N VAL A 26 6.77 -11.34 -1.03
CA VAL A 26 7.20 -12.46 -0.17
C VAL A 26 8.29 -13.29 -0.83
N LYS A 27 8.18 -13.53 -2.14
CA LYS A 27 9.16 -14.32 -2.90
C LYS A 27 10.55 -13.67 -2.91
N ASN A 28 10.62 -12.34 -2.79
CA ASN A 28 11.88 -11.58 -2.83
C ASN A 28 12.61 -11.49 -1.47
N LYS A 29 12.11 -12.12 -0.39
CA LYS A 29 12.80 -12.25 0.92
C LYS A 29 13.35 -10.96 1.54
N GLU A 30 12.76 -9.80 1.26
CA GLU A 30 13.01 -8.59 2.04
C GLU A 30 12.00 -8.53 3.19
N GLU A 31 12.48 -8.34 4.40
CA GLU A 31 11.83 -8.52 5.71
C GLU A 31 10.56 -7.68 6.00
N ASN A 32 9.87 -7.14 5.00
CA ASN A 32 8.68 -6.32 5.24
C ASN A 32 7.39 -7.17 5.25
N VAL A 33 7.33 -8.12 6.20
CA VAL A 33 6.10 -8.85 6.57
C VAL A 33 4.88 -7.90 6.75
N PRO A 34 5.02 -6.69 7.33
CA PRO A 34 3.90 -5.74 7.45
C PRO A 34 3.36 -5.27 6.09
N GLU A 35 4.24 -5.09 5.10
CA GLU A 35 3.86 -4.64 3.76
C GLU A 35 3.11 -5.72 2.99
N PHE A 36 3.57 -6.96 3.10
CA PHE A 36 2.84 -8.10 2.56
C PHE A 36 1.44 -8.20 3.16
N LEU A 37 1.33 -8.09 4.49
CA LEU A 37 0.04 -8.14 5.19
C LEU A 37 -0.89 -7.02 4.71
N LEU A 38 -0.38 -5.79 4.60
CA LEU A 38 -1.15 -4.63 4.15
C LEU A 38 -1.69 -4.87 2.73
N TRP A 39 -0.82 -5.20 1.78
CA TRP A 39 -1.22 -5.44 0.39
C TRP A 39 -2.13 -6.66 0.23
N SER A 40 -1.93 -7.71 1.03
CA SER A 40 -2.77 -8.90 1.05
C SER A 40 -4.19 -8.56 1.55
N ILE A 41 -4.30 -7.81 2.64
CA ILE A 41 -5.59 -7.37 3.20
C ILE A 41 -6.33 -6.44 2.22
N VAL A 42 -5.63 -5.49 1.60
CA VAL A 42 -6.22 -4.59 0.60
C VAL A 42 -6.69 -5.36 -0.64
N GLY A 43 -5.85 -6.26 -1.16
CA GLY A 43 -6.21 -7.11 -2.30
C GLY A 43 -7.40 -8.02 -2.00
N LEU A 44 -7.44 -8.61 -0.81
CA LEU A 44 -8.53 -9.47 -0.37
C LEU A 44 -9.84 -8.70 -0.19
N MET A 45 -9.79 -7.47 0.37
CA MET A 45 -10.96 -6.58 0.41
C MET A 45 -11.50 -6.27 -0.98
N ILE A 46 -10.63 -5.98 -1.95
CA ILE A 46 -11.04 -5.68 -3.33
C ILE A 46 -11.68 -6.89 -4.00
N VAL A 47 -11.13 -8.09 -3.81
CA VAL A 47 -11.68 -9.33 -4.36
C VAL A 47 -13.05 -9.65 -3.75
N VAL A 48 -13.19 -9.55 -2.43
CA VAL A 48 -14.47 -9.80 -1.72
C VAL A 48 -15.55 -8.83 -2.18
N VAL A 49 -15.23 -7.53 -2.30
CA VAL A 49 -16.16 -6.51 -2.80
C VAL A 49 -16.52 -6.74 -4.28
N SER A 50 -15.58 -7.23 -5.09
CA SER A 50 -15.82 -7.50 -6.53
C SER A 50 -16.72 -8.71 -6.77
N ILE A 51 -16.59 -9.77 -5.96
CA ILE A 51 -17.39 -10.99 -6.08
C ILE A 51 -18.78 -10.78 -5.47
N TYR A 52 -18.86 -10.11 -4.32
CA TYR A 52 -20.12 -9.90 -3.60
C TYR A 52 -20.48 -8.41 -3.56
N LEU A 53 -21.27 -7.95 -4.54
CA LEU A 53 -21.82 -6.58 -4.52
C LEU A 53 -22.69 -6.31 -3.29
N ASP A 54 -23.27 -7.35 -2.67
CA ASP A 54 -24.04 -7.23 -1.44
C ASP A 54 -23.18 -6.92 -0.20
N SER A 55 -21.87 -7.18 -0.24
CA SER A 55 -20.95 -6.76 0.83
C SER A 55 -20.93 -5.24 1.00
N VAL A 56 -21.12 -4.51 -0.10
CA VAL A 56 -21.24 -3.04 -0.07
C VAL A 56 -22.50 -2.62 0.67
N ASN A 57 -23.59 -3.38 0.59
CA ASN A 57 -24.85 -3.08 1.29
C ASN A 57 -24.71 -3.20 2.82
N ILE A 58 -23.83 -4.08 3.31
CA ILE A 58 -23.50 -4.19 4.74
C ILE A 58 -22.84 -2.90 5.22
N ILE A 59 -21.84 -2.43 4.49
CA ILE A 59 -21.12 -1.19 4.79
C ILE A 59 -22.05 0.03 4.66
N LEU A 60 -22.96 0.00 3.69
CA LEU A 60 -24.00 1.01 3.49
C LEU A 60 -24.88 1.22 4.72
N ARG A 61 -25.37 0.11 5.30
CA ARG A 61 -26.18 0.14 6.52
C ARG A 61 -25.37 0.59 7.72
N LEU A 62 -24.09 0.20 7.78
CA LEU A 62 -23.20 0.54 8.89
C LEU A 62 -22.79 2.02 8.89
N LEU A 63 -22.59 2.61 7.71
CA LEU A 63 -22.29 4.02 7.52
C LEU A 63 -23.54 4.91 7.44
N GLY A 64 -24.75 4.33 7.41
CA GLY A 64 -26.00 5.06 7.26
C GLY A 64 -26.14 5.76 5.91
N MET A 65 -25.48 5.26 4.86
CA MET A 65 -25.50 5.86 3.52
C MET A 65 -26.60 5.22 2.66
N SER A 66 -27.27 6.04 1.84
CA SER A 66 -28.34 5.56 0.94
C SER A 66 -27.81 5.06 -0.40
N ASP A 67 -26.66 5.57 -0.85
CA ASP A 67 -26.11 5.29 -2.18
C ASP A 67 -24.83 4.45 -2.15
N ARG A 68 -24.84 3.37 -2.95
CA ARG A 68 -23.70 2.44 -3.11
C ARG A 68 -22.44 3.13 -3.63
N VAL A 69 -22.63 4.14 -4.47
CA VAL A 69 -21.54 4.91 -5.06
C VAL A 69 -20.79 5.68 -3.97
N ASN A 70 -21.51 6.31 -3.04
CA ASN A 70 -20.89 7.10 -1.96
C ASN A 70 -20.05 6.24 -1.03
N VAL A 71 -20.50 5.03 -0.71
CA VAL A 71 -19.73 4.08 0.12
C VAL A 71 -18.42 3.68 -0.56
N ILE A 72 -18.45 3.36 -1.86
CA ILE A 72 -17.25 3.01 -2.61
C ILE A 72 -16.26 4.19 -2.62
N PHE A 73 -16.75 5.41 -2.82
CA PHE A 73 -15.91 6.61 -2.77
C PHE A 73 -15.29 6.82 -1.39
N VAL A 74 -16.06 6.73 -0.32
CA VAL A 74 -15.58 6.95 1.05
C VAL A 74 -14.56 5.88 1.43
N VAL A 75 -14.84 4.61 1.16
CA VAL A 75 -13.90 3.50 1.42
C VAL A 75 -12.63 3.68 0.57
N GLY A 76 -12.76 4.06 -0.70
CA GLY A 76 -11.63 4.31 -1.59
C GLY A 76 -10.75 5.47 -1.10
N ILE A 77 -11.36 6.56 -0.63
CA ILE A 77 -10.64 7.72 -0.06
C ILE A 77 -9.92 7.32 1.22
N LEU A 78 -10.58 6.59 2.12
CA LEU A 78 -9.97 6.12 3.37
C LEU A 78 -8.80 5.17 3.10
N LEU A 79 -8.96 4.20 2.19
CA LEU A 79 -7.87 3.31 1.77
C LEU A 79 -6.71 4.10 1.16
N THR A 80 -7.00 5.07 0.30
CA THR A 80 -5.97 5.93 -0.32
C THR A 80 -5.22 6.73 0.76
N TYR A 81 -5.93 7.26 1.75
CA TYR A 81 -5.30 7.99 2.85
C TYR A 81 -4.36 7.09 3.66
N LEU A 82 -4.78 5.85 3.97
CA LEU A 82 -3.93 4.86 4.64
C LEU A 82 -2.67 4.53 3.83
N LEU A 83 -2.81 4.37 2.50
CA LEU A 83 -1.67 4.12 1.62
C LEU A 83 -0.70 5.30 1.59
N ILE A 84 -1.20 6.53 1.53
CA ILE A 84 -0.38 7.74 1.59
C ILE A 84 0.38 7.80 2.93
N MET A 85 -0.29 7.51 4.04
CA MET A 85 0.34 7.43 5.37
C MET A 85 1.47 6.41 5.40
N HIS A 86 1.26 5.22 4.83
CA HIS A 86 2.29 4.18 4.73
C HIS A 86 3.50 4.66 3.92
N VAL A 87 3.27 5.21 2.73
CA VAL A 87 4.34 5.77 1.88
C VAL A 87 5.10 6.90 2.58
N PHE A 88 4.40 7.75 3.33
CA PHE A 88 5.02 8.80 4.12
C PHE A 88 5.93 8.24 5.21
N SER A 89 5.50 7.18 5.90
CA SER A 89 6.32 6.49 6.90
C SER A 89 7.61 5.91 6.30
N LEU A 90 7.50 5.25 5.14
CA LEU A 90 8.66 4.73 4.42
C LEU A 90 9.63 5.84 4.00
N ASN A 91 9.10 6.95 3.47
CA ASN A 91 9.93 8.10 3.08
C ASN A 91 10.66 8.70 4.29
N ARG A 92 10.00 8.79 5.45
CA ARG A 92 10.61 9.29 6.68
C ARG A 92 11.78 8.43 7.12
N GLU A 93 11.61 7.11 7.08
CA GLU A 93 12.67 6.17 7.45
C GLU A 93 13.83 6.20 6.45
N LEU A 94 13.53 6.27 5.14
CA LEU A 94 14.55 6.40 4.11
C LEU A 94 15.36 7.70 4.25
N ASN A 95 14.70 8.82 4.51
CA ASN A 95 15.38 10.10 4.77
C ASN A 95 16.29 10.03 6.00
N ARG A 96 15.87 9.31 7.05
CA ARG A 96 16.70 9.09 8.25
C ARG A 96 17.96 8.31 7.91
N GLN A 97 17.85 7.24 7.15
CA GLN A 97 18.99 6.42 6.72
C GLN A 97 19.97 7.22 5.85
N ILE A 98 19.46 8.02 4.91
CA ILE A 98 20.28 8.91 4.07
C ILE A 98 21.03 9.93 4.94
N SER A 99 20.37 10.51 5.94
CA SER A 99 21.01 11.46 6.86
C SER A 99 22.17 10.82 7.63
N ILE A 100 21.97 9.62 8.17
CA ILE A 100 23.01 8.87 8.90
C ILE A 100 24.17 8.55 7.96
N LEU A 101 23.88 8.06 6.76
CA LEU A 101 24.92 7.73 5.78
C LEU A 101 25.74 8.97 5.39
N ASN A 102 25.10 10.13 5.25
CA ASN A 102 25.78 11.38 4.94
C ASN A 102 26.69 11.86 6.09
N GLU A 103 26.27 11.64 7.35
CA GLU A 103 27.08 11.93 8.52
C GLU A 103 28.32 11.02 8.57
N GLU A 104 28.14 9.71 8.40
CA GLU A 104 29.23 8.73 8.34
C GLU A 104 30.22 9.05 7.21
N LEU A 105 29.71 9.41 6.03
CA LEU A 105 30.54 9.80 4.89
C LEU A 105 31.34 11.08 5.18
N SER A 106 30.73 12.04 5.86
CA SER A 106 31.39 13.31 6.23
C SER A 106 32.53 13.08 7.23
N ILE A 107 32.30 12.23 8.23
CA ILE A 107 33.31 11.82 9.21
C ILE A 107 34.45 11.08 8.51
N LEU A 108 34.13 10.14 7.62
CA LEU A 108 35.13 9.37 6.88
C LEU A 108 36.01 10.26 6.00
N ARG A 109 35.42 11.22 5.27
CA ARG A 109 36.15 12.21 4.47
C ARG A 109 37.11 13.03 5.33
N TYR A 110 36.66 13.49 6.50
CA TYR A 110 37.50 14.24 7.43
C TYR A 110 38.71 13.43 7.93
N MET A 111 38.52 12.14 8.25
CA MET A 111 39.61 11.27 8.68
C MET A 111 40.65 11.04 7.58
N LEU A 112 40.23 10.90 6.32
CA LEU A 112 41.13 10.74 5.18
C LEU A 112 41.98 11.99 4.95
N GLU A 113 41.38 13.19 4.94
CA GLU A 113 42.11 14.45 4.78
C GLU A 113 43.14 14.67 5.91
N LYS A 114 42.81 14.28 7.14
CA LYS A 114 43.74 14.37 8.27
C LYS A 114 44.92 13.40 8.16
N LYS A 115 44.71 12.24 7.52
CA LYS A 115 45.76 11.24 7.31
C LYS A 115 46.72 11.65 6.18
N GLU A 116 46.24 12.34 5.16
CA GLU A 116 47.08 12.87 4.07
C GLU A 116 47.95 14.05 4.49
N LYS A 117 47.53 14.80 5.52
CA LYS A 117 48.29 15.94 6.07
C LYS A 117 49.35 15.57 7.12
N LYS A 118 49.48 14.28 7.47
CA LYS A 118 50.46 13.75 8.42
C LYS A 118 51.52 12.94 7.69
#